data_AF-G5K0X2-F1
#
_entry.id   AF-G5K0X2-F1
#
_cell.length_a   1.000
_cell.length_b   1.000
_cell.length_c   1.000
_cell.angle_alpha   90.00
_cell.angle_beta   90.00
_cell.angle_gamma   90.00
#
_symmetry.space_group_name_H-M   'P 1'
#
loop_
_entity.id
_entity.type
_entity.pdbx_description
1 polymer ?
#
loop_
_entity_poly.entity_id
_entity_poly.type
_entity_poly.pdbx_seq_one_letter_code
_entity_poly.pdbx_strand_id
1 'polypeptide(L)'
;MNSQSFNNKSYYWLVAFTRYTTNTQDFLTNLLLKNFEKLPVSVAMKYSEYTLNSATSLHFYRNAEYDYDYEIFAKKASELFDLIIEQLLTEGTVLSQKLSLPNLSKSTLENFLGNKKNYIGPRFLSLETHNKPLRPERPLPF
;
A
#
# COMPACT_ATOMS: atom_id res chain seq x y z
N MET A 1 -11.62 15.85 -18.45
CA MET A 1 -10.69 15.03 -17.65
C MET A 1 -10.25 13.86 -18.51
N ASN A 2 -9.04 13.90 -19.09
CA ASN A 2 -8.54 12.79 -19.90
C ASN A 2 -8.05 11.67 -18.98
N SER A 3 -8.69 10.52 -19.10
CA SER A 3 -8.55 9.29 -18.30
C SER A 3 -7.15 8.65 -18.29
N GLN A 4 -6.20 9.16 -19.07
CA GLN A 4 -4.83 8.64 -19.11
C GLN A 4 -3.91 9.17 -18.00
N SER A 5 -4.22 10.31 -17.37
CA SER A 5 -3.42 10.82 -16.24
C SER A 5 -3.68 10.05 -14.93
N PHE A 6 -4.72 9.22 -14.89
CA PHE A 6 -5.11 8.44 -13.70
C PHE A 6 -4.18 7.24 -13.45
N ASN A 7 -3.39 6.82 -14.44
CA ASN A 7 -2.48 5.67 -14.28
C ASN A 7 -1.27 5.95 -13.35
N ASN A 8 -1.04 7.22 -12.98
CA ASN A 8 -0.02 7.61 -12.00
C ASN A 8 -0.61 7.90 -10.61
N LYS A 9 -1.81 7.38 -10.30
CA LYS A 9 -2.47 7.63 -9.02
C LYS A 9 -1.81 6.83 -7.89
N SER A 10 -1.37 7.58 -6.87
CA SER A 10 -0.73 7.15 -5.62
C SER A 10 -0.96 5.69 -5.27
N TYR A 11 0.10 4.90 -5.31
CA TYR A 11 0.24 3.51 -4.86
C TYR A 11 -0.60 3.13 -3.63
N TYR A 12 -0.72 4.05 -2.67
CA TYR A 12 -1.41 3.84 -1.41
C TYR A 12 -2.94 3.97 -1.47
N TRP A 13 -3.50 4.50 -2.57
CA TRP A 13 -4.94 4.38 -2.86
C TRP A 13 -5.35 2.95 -3.00
N LEU A 14 -4.51 2.10 -3.59
CA LEU A 14 -4.85 0.71 -3.81
C LEU A 14 -5.22 -0.01 -2.51
N VAL A 15 -4.70 0.44 -1.35
CA VAL A 15 -4.95 -0.14 -0.02
C VAL A 15 -6.38 0.05 0.47
N ALA A 16 -7.03 1.19 0.17
CA ALA A 16 -8.35 1.55 0.71
C ALA A 16 -9.39 1.89 -0.36
N PHE A 17 -8.97 2.23 -1.59
CA PHE A 17 -9.82 2.73 -2.67
C PHE A 17 -10.89 1.74 -3.09
N THR A 18 -10.56 0.47 -3.26
CA THR A 18 -11.52 -0.55 -3.66
C THR A 18 -12.60 -0.73 -2.59
N ARG A 19 -12.22 -0.72 -1.31
CA ARG A 19 -13.15 -0.74 -0.17
C ARG A 19 -14.01 0.52 -0.13
N TYR A 20 -13.41 1.68 -0.41
CA TYR A 20 -14.11 2.95 -0.39
C TYR A 20 -15.14 3.11 -1.52
N THR A 21 -14.77 2.78 -2.74
CA THR A 21 -15.61 3.00 -3.92
C THR A 21 -16.64 1.90 -4.15
N THR A 22 -16.33 0.67 -3.74
CA THR A 22 -17.17 -0.50 -4.07
C THR A 22 -17.53 -1.37 -2.87
N ASN A 23 -17.06 -1.01 -1.66
CA ASN A 23 -17.20 -1.83 -0.45
C ASN A 23 -16.58 -3.24 -0.58
N THR A 24 -15.63 -3.43 -1.51
CA THR A 24 -14.94 -4.72 -1.72
C THR A 24 -13.52 -4.67 -1.20
N GLN A 25 -12.96 -5.82 -0.78
CA GLN A 25 -11.59 -5.89 -0.26
C GLN A 25 -10.58 -5.32 -1.26
N ASP A 26 -9.51 -4.70 -0.75
CA ASP A 26 -8.43 -4.22 -1.59
C ASP A 26 -7.68 -5.37 -2.29
N PHE A 27 -6.91 -5.01 -3.31
CA PHE A 27 -6.22 -5.97 -4.15
C PHE A 27 -5.22 -6.83 -3.36
N LEU A 28 -4.45 -6.23 -2.44
CA LEU A 28 -3.44 -6.97 -1.69
C LEU A 28 -4.10 -7.90 -0.67
N THR A 29 -5.15 -7.47 0.05
CA THR A 29 -5.91 -8.36 0.93
C THR A 29 -6.43 -9.58 0.16
N ASN A 30 -7.03 -9.36 -1.01
CA ASN A 30 -7.51 -10.45 -1.87
C ASN A 30 -6.39 -11.39 -2.31
N LEU A 31 -5.23 -10.85 -2.70
CA LEU A 31 -4.07 -11.65 -3.11
C LEU A 31 -3.52 -12.48 -1.95
N LEU A 32 -3.36 -11.88 -0.78
CA LEU A 32 -2.82 -12.55 0.41
C LEU A 32 -3.77 -13.66 0.87
N LEU A 33 -5.09 -13.39 0.91
CA LEU A 33 -6.08 -14.39 1.30
C LEU A 33 -6.08 -15.59 0.34
N LYS A 34 -6.10 -15.35 -0.97
CA LYS A 34 -6.10 -16.42 -1.98
C LYS A 34 -4.84 -17.29 -1.97
N ASN A 35 -3.73 -16.75 -1.46
CA ASN A 35 -2.44 -17.43 -1.46
C ASN A 35 -1.92 -17.72 -0.05
N PHE A 36 -2.78 -17.66 0.98
CA PHE A 36 -2.36 -17.63 2.38
C PHE A 36 -1.40 -18.78 2.74
N GLU A 37 -1.71 -20.01 2.30
CA GLU A 37 -0.91 -21.21 2.55
C GLU A 37 0.47 -21.20 1.88
N LYS A 38 0.66 -20.34 0.88
CA LYS A 38 1.90 -20.20 0.11
C LYS A 38 2.70 -18.97 0.52
N LEU A 39 2.18 -18.17 1.45
CA LEU A 39 2.87 -16.97 1.90
C LEU A 39 4.09 -17.35 2.74
N PRO A 40 5.20 -16.58 2.63
CA PRO A 40 6.27 -16.65 3.61
C PRO A 40 5.71 -16.38 5.01
N VAL A 41 6.19 -17.11 6.02
CA VAL A 41 5.71 -16.99 7.41
C VAL A 41 5.75 -15.53 7.90
N SER A 42 6.82 -14.80 7.57
CA SER A 42 6.97 -13.38 7.91
C SER A 42 5.84 -12.50 7.36
N VAL A 43 5.30 -12.83 6.19
CA VAL A 43 4.17 -12.13 5.56
C VAL A 43 2.85 -12.60 6.16
N ALA A 44 2.67 -13.91 6.34
CA ALA A 44 1.47 -14.48 6.93
C ALA A 44 1.17 -13.91 8.34
N MET A 45 2.20 -13.69 9.14
CA MET A 45 2.07 -13.06 10.47
C MET A 45 1.56 -11.61 10.42
N LYS A 46 1.74 -10.90 9.31
CA LYS A 46 1.30 -9.50 9.14
C LYS A 46 -0.04 -9.36 8.43
N TYR A 47 -0.50 -10.42 7.77
CA TYR A 47 -1.73 -10.41 6.96
C TYR A 47 -2.95 -9.91 7.74
N SER A 48 -3.19 -10.45 8.94
CA SER A 48 -4.36 -10.07 9.74
C SER A 48 -4.32 -8.61 10.16
N GLU A 49 -3.14 -8.12 10.56
CA GLU A 49 -2.93 -6.73 10.94
C GLU A 49 -3.12 -5.80 9.73
N TYR A 50 -2.58 -6.16 8.57
CA TYR A 50 -2.76 -5.40 7.33
C TYR A 50 -4.24 -5.32 6.94
N THR A 51 -4.92 -6.46 6.93
CA THR A 51 -6.34 -6.57 6.53
C THR A 51 -7.23 -5.72 7.44
N LEU A 52 -6.99 -5.75 8.75
CA LEU A 52 -7.72 -4.95 9.72
C LEU A 52 -7.49 -3.45 9.50
N ASN A 53 -6.23 -3.03 9.42
CA ASN A 53 -5.89 -1.61 9.26
C ASN A 53 -6.39 -1.07 7.90
N SER A 54 -6.26 -1.84 6.82
CA SER A 54 -6.84 -1.51 5.51
C SER A 54 -8.36 -1.33 5.62
N ALA A 55 -9.07 -2.29 6.22
CA ALA A 55 -10.52 -2.21 6.37
C ALA A 55 -10.95 -0.98 7.19
N THR A 56 -10.30 -0.72 8.33
CA THR A 56 -10.64 0.40 9.20
C THR A 56 -10.26 1.75 8.58
N SER A 57 -9.18 1.81 7.80
CA SER A 57 -8.76 3.03 7.07
C SER A 57 -9.81 3.55 6.08
N LEU A 58 -10.79 2.72 5.68
CA LEU A 58 -11.93 3.16 4.89
C LEU A 58 -12.61 4.40 5.51
N HIS A 59 -12.74 4.44 6.83
CA HIS A 59 -13.40 5.53 7.53
C HIS A 59 -12.68 6.86 7.36
N PHE A 60 -11.35 6.84 7.24
CA PHE A 60 -10.54 8.03 6.95
C PHE A 60 -10.96 8.71 5.63
N TYR A 61 -11.46 7.95 4.66
CA TYR A 61 -11.83 8.43 3.31
C TYR A 61 -13.34 8.56 3.07
N ARG A 62 -14.21 8.24 4.04
CA ARG A 62 -15.66 8.01 3.79
C ARG A 62 -16.48 9.26 3.48
N ASN A 63 -15.94 10.47 3.71
CA ASN A 63 -16.67 11.73 3.64
C ASN A 63 -16.03 12.72 2.63
N ALA A 64 -16.56 13.95 2.55
CA ALA A 64 -15.98 15.04 1.73
C ALA A 64 -14.65 15.58 2.31
N GLU A 65 -14.33 15.24 3.55
CA GLU A 65 -13.12 15.60 4.28
C GLU A 65 -12.51 14.36 4.93
N TYR A 66 -11.22 14.43 5.26
CA TYR A 66 -10.53 13.37 5.97
C TYR A 66 -11.03 13.26 7.42
N ASP A 67 -11.32 12.03 7.84
CA ASP A 67 -11.65 11.71 9.23
C ASP A 67 -10.39 11.32 10.00
N TYR A 68 -9.74 12.32 10.61
CA TYR A 68 -8.44 12.17 11.26
C TYR A 68 -8.44 11.20 12.45
N ASP A 69 -9.60 10.85 13.02
CA ASP A 69 -9.69 9.82 14.07
C ASP A 69 -9.24 8.45 13.54
N TYR A 70 -9.29 8.25 12.21
CA TYR A 70 -8.90 7.02 11.54
C TYR A 70 -7.54 7.10 10.82
N GLU A 71 -6.81 8.21 10.95
CA GLU A 71 -5.51 8.43 10.30
C GLU A 71 -4.49 7.34 10.66
N ILE A 72 -4.48 6.90 11.93
CA ILE A 72 -3.56 5.87 12.41
C ILE A 72 -3.70 4.54 11.64
N PHE A 73 -4.92 4.16 11.27
CA PHE A 73 -5.17 2.94 10.51
C PHE A 73 -4.71 3.08 9.07
N ALA A 74 -4.92 4.25 8.46
CA ALA A 74 -4.44 4.53 7.10
C ALA A 74 -2.90 4.50 7.04
N LYS A 75 -2.23 5.12 8.02
CA LYS A 75 -0.78 5.08 8.17
C LYS A 75 -0.27 3.66 8.36
N LYS A 76 -0.88 2.91 9.29
CA LYS A 76 -0.44 1.55 9.59
C LYS A 76 -0.66 0.58 8.43
N ALA A 77 -1.79 0.71 7.72
CA ALA A 77 -2.06 -0.08 6.51
C ALA A 77 -1.02 0.21 5.43
N SER A 78 -0.62 1.47 5.25
CA SER A 78 0.43 1.89 4.32
C SER A 78 1.81 1.30 4.69
N GLU A 79 2.20 1.39 5.96
CA GLU A 79 3.46 0.81 6.45
C GLU A 79 3.50 -0.71 6.24
N LEU A 80 2.41 -1.40 6.55
CA LEU A 80 2.30 -2.84 6.37
C LEU A 80 2.29 -3.24 4.89
N PHE A 81 1.69 -2.43 4.01
CA PHE A 81 1.74 -2.64 2.57
C PHE A 81 3.18 -2.67 2.08
N ASP A 82 3.95 -1.63 2.40
CA ASP A 82 5.37 -1.52 2.03
C ASP A 82 6.16 -2.74 2.52
N LEU A 83 6.00 -3.08 3.80
CA LEU A 83 6.71 -4.22 4.40
C LEU A 83 6.35 -5.54 3.73
N ILE A 84 5.07 -5.77 3.43
CA ILE A 84 4.62 -7.01 2.78
C ILE A 84 5.16 -7.10 1.36
N ILE A 85 5.07 -6.03 0.57
CA ILE A 85 5.58 -6.01 -0.81
C ILE A 85 7.10 -6.20 -0.83
N GLU A 86 7.85 -5.53 0.03
CA GLU A 86 9.30 -5.72 0.16
C GLU A 86 9.65 -7.17 0.50
N GLN A 87 8.94 -7.77 1.46
CA GLN A 87 9.18 -9.15 1.87
C GLN A 87 8.86 -10.16 0.76
N LEU A 88 7.74 -9.98 0.06
CA LEU A 88 7.35 -10.85 -1.06
C LEU A 88 8.34 -10.76 -2.22
N LEU A 89 8.78 -9.56 -2.60
CA LEU A 89 9.74 -9.37 -3.69
C LEU A 89 11.16 -9.84 -3.31
N THR A 90 11.56 -9.66 -2.05
CA THR A 90 12.82 -10.20 -1.54
C THR A 90 12.82 -11.72 -1.56
N GLU A 91 11.75 -12.36 -1.06
CA GLU A 91 11.64 -13.82 -1.11
C GLU A 91 11.62 -14.34 -2.55
N GLY A 92 10.87 -13.68 -3.45
CA GLY A 92 10.85 -14.03 -4.87
C GLY A 92 12.23 -13.92 -5.52
N THR A 93 13.03 -12.93 -5.12
CA THR A 93 14.43 -12.78 -5.54
C THR A 93 15.27 -13.98 -5.09
N VAL A 94 15.16 -14.35 -3.81
CA VAL A 94 15.90 -15.50 -3.24
C VAL A 94 15.49 -16.81 -3.91
N LEU A 95 14.19 -17.04 -4.11
CA LEU A 95 13.68 -18.27 -4.73
C LEU A 95 14.08 -18.38 -6.20
N SER A 96 13.99 -17.30 -6.98
CA SER A 96 14.42 -17.32 -8.39
C SER A 96 15.90 -17.67 -8.53
N GLN A 97 16.76 -17.15 -7.65
CA GLN A 97 18.19 -17.51 -7.64
C GLN A 97 18.41 -18.98 -7.28
N LYS A 98 17.77 -19.48 -6.22
CA LYS A 98 17.87 -20.89 -5.80
C LYS A 98 17.44 -21.86 -6.89
N LEU A 99 16.41 -21.49 -7.64
CA LEU A 99 15.84 -22.31 -8.72
C LEU A 99 16.48 -22.05 -10.08
N SER A 100 17.47 -21.16 -10.18
CA SER A 100 18.09 -20.74 -11.45
C SER A 100 17.05 -20.24 -12.49
N LEU A 101 16.04 -19.51 -12.02
CA LEU A 101 14.97 -18.92 -12.84
C LEU A 101 15.20 -17.41 -13.05
N PRO A 102 14.59 -16.80 -14.09
CA PRO A 102 14.60 -15.35 -14.27
C PRO A 102 14.09 -14.60 -13.04
N ASN A 103 14.84 -13.58 -12.62
CA ASN A 103 14.54 -12.82 -11.41
C ASN A 103 13.78 -11.51 -11.71
N LEU A 104 12.49 -11.64 -12.01
CA LEU A 104 11.59 -10.50 -12.22
C LEU A 104 11.32 -9.71 -10.93
N SER A 105 11.44 -10.37 -9.78
CA SER A 105 11.21 -9.77 -8.47
C SER A 105 12.25 -8.71 -8.12
N LYS A 106 13.51 -8.91 -8.54
CA LYS A 106 14.60 -7.97 -8.28
C LYS A 106 14.38 -6.60 -8.92
N SER A 107 14.12 -6.56 -10.23
CA SER A 107 13.89 -5.29 -10.93
C SER A 107 12.65 -4.57 -10.38
N THR A 108 11.61 -5.33 -10.02
CA THR A 108 10.41 -4.79 -9.38
C THR A 108 10.72 -4.21 -7.99
N LEU A 109 11.54 -4.89 -7.19
CA LEU A 109 11.97 -4.44 -5.87
C LEU A 109 12.79 -3.15 -5.96
N GLU A 110 13.75 -3.09 -6.89
CA GLU A 110 14.59 -1.91 -7.11
C GLU A 110 13.75 -0.69 -7.49
N ASN A 111 12.79 -0.87 -8.42
CA ASN A 111 11.85 0.18 -8.79
C ASN A 111 10.96 0.60 -7.60
N PHE A 112 10.47 -0.38 -6.84
CA PHE A 112 9.63 -0.12 -5.68
C PHE A 112 10.37 0.71 -4.61
N LEU A 113 11.59 0.30 -4.26
CA LEU A 113 12.43 1.01 -3.29
C LEU A 113 12.84 2.40 -3.79
N GLY A 114 13.15 2.53 -5.09
CA GLY A 114 13.44 3.81 -5.73
C GLY A 114 12.27 4.78 -5.61
N ASN A 115 11.06 4.33 -5.95
CA ASN A 115 9.83 5.12 -5.81
C ASN A 115 9.57 5.50 -4.35
N LYS A 116 9.74 4.56 -3.42
CA LYS A 116 9.57 4.78 -1.98
C LYS A 116 10.55 5.82 -1.42
N LYS A 117 11.81 5.81 -1.87
CA LYS A 117 12.86 6.75 -1.47
C LYS A 117 12.62 8.16 -2.03
N ASN A 118 12.14 8.25 -3.26
CA ASN A 118 11.95 9.53 -3.96
C ASN A 118 10.57 10.17 -3.70
N TYR A 119 9.69 9.50 -2.96
CA TYR A 119 8.37 10.01 -2.65
C TYR A 119 8.40 11.09 -1.57
N ILE A 120 7.98 12.31 -1.94
CA ILE A 120 7.89 13.48 -1.06
C ILE A 120 6.41 13.74 -0.80
N GLY A 121 5.81 12.99 0.12
CA GLY A 121 4.41 13.14 0.50
C GLY A 121 3.98 12.15 1.59
N PRO A 122 2.83 12.37 2.24
CA PRO A 122 2.25 11.37 3.14
C PRO A 122 1.88 10.10 2.38
N ARG A 123 2.31 8.95 2.90
CA ARG A 123 2.13 7.62 2.28
C ARG A 123 0.70 7.08 2.37
N PHE A 124 -0.28 7.90 2.73
CA PHE A 124 -1.67 7.51 2.89
C PHE A 124 -2.62 8.57 2.29
N LEU A 125 -2.13 9.30 1.29
CA LEU A 125 -2.84 10.43 0.69
C LEU A 125 -3.82 10.08 -0.42
N SER A 126 -4.86 10.92 -0.48
CA SER A 126 -5.66 11.18 -1.66
C SER A 126 -5.15 12.32 -2.53
N LEU A 127 -4.82 12.01 -3.79
CA LEU A 127 -4.47 13.00 -4.82
C LEU A 127 -5.70 13.76 -5.33
N GLU A 128 -6.93 13.25 -5.16
CA GLU A 128 -8.07 13.80 -5.92
C GLU A 128 -9.49 13.65 -5.35
N THR A 129 -9.73 13.37 -4.05
CA THR A 129 -11.12 13.13 -3.59
C THR A 129 -11.55 13.85 -2.32
N HIS A 130 -10.68 14.63 -1.70
CA HIS A 130 -11.00 15.28 -0.43
C HIS A 130 -10.75 16.77 -0.51
N ASN A 131 -11.69 17.55 0.04
CA ASN A 131 -11.67 19.02 -0.04
C ASN A 131 -10.59 19.66 0.86
N LYS A 132 -9.81 18.85 1.60
CA LYS A 132 -8.74 19.31 2.48
C LYS A 132 -7.44 18.54 2.21
N PRO A 133 -6.27 19.20 2.16
CA PRO A 133 -4.98 18.51 2.16
C PRO A 133 -4.73 17.84 3.52
N LEU A 134 -3.90 16.80 3.56
CA LEU A 134 -3.38 16.27 4.83
C LEU A 134 -2.49 17.30 5.51
N ARG A 135 -2.45 17.27 6.85
CA ARG A 135 -1.44 18.00 7.63
C ARG A 135 -0.05 17.44 7.28
N PRO A 136 0.93 18.28 6.92
CA PRO A 136 2.28 17.80 6.67
C PRO A 136 2.88 17.17 7.93
N GLU A 137 3.60 16.06 7.79
CA GLU A 137 4.36 15.42 8.88
C GLU A 137 5.62 16.25 9.21
N ARG A 138 5.44 17.43 9.83
CA ARG A 138 6.48 18.43 10.17
C ARG A 138 7.33 18.92 8.97
N PRO A 139 7.70 20.21 8.93
CA PRO A 139 8.72 20.65 7.97
C PRO A 139 10.07 20.01 8.32
N LEU A 140 10.84 19.62 7.29
CA LEU A 140 12.26 19.30 7.46
C LEU A 140 12.95 20.51 8.12
N PRO A 141 13.85 20.30 9.10
CA PRO A 141 14.70 21.39 9.55
C PRO A 141 15.52 21.90 8.35
N PHE A 142 15.51 23.22 8.17
CA PHE A 142 16.33 23.93 7.18
C PHE A 142 17.82 23.74 7.44
#